data_AF-A0A940EPS9-F1
#
_entry.id   AF-A0A940EPS9-F1
#
_cell.length_a   1.000
_cell.length_b   1.000
_cell.length_c   1.000
_cell.angle_alpha   90.00
_cell.angle_beta   90.00
_cell.angle_gamma   90.00
#
_symmetry.space_group_name_H-M   'P 1'
#
loop_
_entity.id
_entity.type
_entity.pdbx_description
1 polymer ?
#
loop_
_entity_poly.entity_id
_entity_poly.type
_entity_poly.pdbx_seq_one_letter_code
_entity_poly.pdbx_strand_id
1 'polypeptide(L)'
;MLVGNFDKVILKSVGWGIILLICYLIWEMLLQELALSKGNVELFLGAYFVLSFAYWLLFGLPLHLILCKYAKTDYINYMLVPIVFCIYSIFYQLEAIALGLYAVFQMLAFRFYVFKT
;
A
#
# COMPACT_ATOMS: atom_id res chain seq x y z
N MET A 1 -7.03 -17.19 17.19
CA MET A 1 -5.59 -17.03 16.92
C MET A 1 -5.36 -15.57 16.55
N LEU A 2 -4.87 -14.78 17.49
CA LEU A 2 -4.59 -13.34 17.33
C LEU A 2 -3.06 -13.15 17.30
N VAL A 3 -2.37 -14.01 16.55
CA VAL A 3 -0.94 -14.29 16.76
C VAL A 3 -0.13 -13.71 15.60
N GLY A 4 0.44 -12.53 15.81
CA GLY A 4 1.41 -11.93 14.91
C GLY A 4 1.83 -10.55 15.40
N ASN A 5 3.12 -10.23 15.30
CA ASN A 5 3.62 -8.87 15.50
C ASN A 5 3.16 -7.96 14.35
N PHE A 6 1.86 -7.62 14.32
CA PHE A 6 1.24 -6.84 13.25
C PHE A 6 1.95 -5.51 13.05
N ASP A 7 2.32 -4.84 14.13
CA ASP A 7 3.00 -3.53 14.09
C ASP A 7 4.31 -3.60 13.29
N LYS A 8 5.12 -4.63 13.54
CA LYS A 8 6.39 -4.84 12.82
C LYS A 8 6.17 -5.19 11.36
N VAL A 9 5.10 -5.94 11.07
CA VAL A 9 4.79 -6.37 9.70
C VAL A 9 4.21 -5.23 8.88
N ILE A 10 3.33 -4.41 9.46
CA ILE A 10 2.80 -3.18 8.87
C ILE A 10 3.97 -2.25 8.56
N LEU A 11 4.86 -2.00 9.52
CA LEU A 11 6.03 -1.14 9.29
C LEU A 11 6.91 -1.65 8.14
N LYS A 12 7.13 -2.97 8.05
CA LYS A 12 7.84 -3.56 6.91
C LYS A 12 7.11 -3.35 5.59
N SER A 13 5.80 -3.54 5.56
CA SER A 13 4.99 -3.37 4.35
C SER A 13 4.99 -1.91 3.87
N VAL A 14 4.90 -0.96 4.80
CA VAL A 14 5.00 0.48 4.51
C VAL A 14 6.40 0.80 4.03
N GLY A 15 7.44 0.28 4.67
CA GLY A 15 8.84 0.45 4.23
C GLY A 15 9.06 -0.02 2.79
N TRP A 16 8.47 -1.15 2.41
CA TRP A 16 8.50 -1.64 1.04
C TRP A 16 7.80 -0.70 0.05
N GLY A 17 6.67 -0.13 0.43
CA GLY A 17 6.00 0.86 -0.42
C GLY A 17 6.75 2.19 -0.50
N ILE A 18 7.55 2.59 0.50
CA ILE A 18 8.47 3.75 0.40
C ILE A 18 9.50 3.50 -0.69
N ILE A 19 10.06 2.29 -0.77
CA ILE A 19 11.01 1.94 -1.85
C ILE A 19 10.35 2.11 -3.21
N LEU A 20 9.10 1.63 -3.36
CA LEU A 20 8.33 1.82 -4.59
C LEU A 20 8.07 3.31 -4.90
N LEU A 21 7.72 4.11 -3.90
CA LEU A 21 7.52 5.55 -4.05
C LEU A 21 8.81 6.24 -4.52
N ILE A 22 9.96 5.89 -3.94
CA ILE A 22 11.25 6.42 -4.35
C ILE A 22 11.57 6.02 -5.80
N CYS A 23 11.34 4.76 -6.18
CA CYS A 23 11.49 4.32 -7.56
C CYS A 23 10.59 5.11 -8.52
N TYR A 24 9.34 5.38 -8.14
CA TYR A 24 8.42 6.20 -8.92
C TYR A 24 8.91 7.65 -9.06
N LEU A 25 9.38 8.27 -7.98
CA LEU A 25 9.93 9.62 -8.02
C LEU A 25 11.19 9.70 -8.91
N ILE A 26 12.07 8.71 -8.84
CA ILE A 26 13.26 8.63 -9.71
C ILE A 26 12.85 8.46 -11.17
N TRP A 27 11.86 7.62 -11.44
CA TRP A 27 11.32 7.40 -12.78
C TRP A 27 10.74 8.69 -13.37
N GLU A 28 9.89 9.38 -12.62
CA GLU A 28 9.33 10.68 -13.00
C GLU A 28 10.43 11.71 -13.28
N MET A 29 11.43 11.84 -12.40
CA MET A 29 12.58 12.75 -12.60
C MET A 29 13.40 12.46 -13.86
N LEU A 30 13.46 11.20 -14.30
CA LEU A 30 14.26 10.79 -15.45
C LEU A 30 13.53 11.01 -16.78
N LEU A 31 12.20 10.88 -16.78
CA LEU A 31 11.38 10.84 -18.00
C LEU A 31 10.63 12.15 -18.29
N GLN A 32 10.18 12.83 -17.25
CA GLN A 32 9.53 14.13 -17.35
C GLN A 32 10.41 15.10 -16.57
N GLU A 33 10.67 16.29 -17.12
CA GLU A 33 11.32 17.38 -16.38
C GLU A 33 10.37 17.90 -15.29
N LEU A 34 9.96 17.03 -14.37
CA LEU A 34 9.21 17.40 -13.20
C LEU A 34 10.17 18.27 -12.39
N ALA A 35 9.85 19.57 -12.35
CA ALA A 35 10.48 20.54 -11.46
C ALA A 35 10.11 20.19 -10.00
N LEU A 36 10.58 19.04 -9.54
CA LEU A 36 10.57 18.61 -8.16
C LEU A 36 11.57 19.51 -7.42
N SER A 37 11.08 20.70 -7.02
CA SER A 37 11.70 21.47 -5.95
C SER A 37 11.86 20.54 -4.74
N LYS A 38 12.98 20.66 -4.01
CA LYS A 38 13.26 19.88 -2.80
C LYS A 38 12.08 19.81 -1.83
N GLY A 39 11.26 20.87 -1.75
CA GLY A 39 10.08 20.92 -0.88
C GLY A 39 8.91 20.01 -1.28
N ASN A 40 8.83 19.55 -2.52
CA ASN A 40 7.72 18.68 -2.96
C ASN A 40 7.96 17.22 -2.57
N VAL A 41 9.21 16.74 -2.52
CA VAL A 41 9.53 15.35 -2.15
C VAL A 41 9.10 15.05 -0.71
N GLU A 42 9.37 15.96 0.22
CA GLU A 42 9.01 15.85 1.63
C GLU A 42 7.49 15.78 1.82
N LEU A 43 6.75 16.59 1.05
CA LEU A 43 5.30 16.57 1.03
C LEU A 43 4.74 15.24 0.50
N PHE A 44 5.30 14.72 -0.59
CA PHE A 44 4.92 13.41 -1.14
C PHE A 44 5.20 12.27 -0.14
N LEU A 45 6.36 12.30 0.51
CA LEU A 45 6.71 11.30 1.52
C LEU A 45 5.74 11.36 2.72
N GLY A 46 5.44 12.57 3.20
CA GLY A 46 4.49 12.79 4.30
C GLY A 46 3.08 12.35 3.94
N ALA A 47 2.57 12.73 2.77
CA ALA A 47 1.27 12.31 2.28
C ALA A 47 1.19 10.78 2.15
N TYR A 48 2.23 10.15 1.64
CA TYR A 48 2.33 8.69 1.56
C TYR A 48 2.23 8.02 2.93
N PHE A 49 2.94 8.52 3.95
CA PHE A 49 2.87 7.96 5.30
C PHE A 49 1.45 8.06 5.86
N VAL A 50 0.84 9.24 5.78
CA VAL A 50 -0.53 9.47 6.29
C VAL A 50 -1.53 8.55 5.60
N LEU A 51 -1.49 8.48 4.27
CA LEU A 51 -2.41 7.65 3.49
C LEU A 51 -2.17 6.15 3.73
N SER A 52 -0.91 5.72 3.87
CA SER A 52 -0.58 4.32 4.14
C SER A 52 -1.07 3.87 5.52
N PHE A 53 -0.87 4.69 6.54
CA PHE A 53 -1.38 4.39 7.89
C PHE A 53 -2.91 4.46 7.94
N ALA A 54 -3.53 5.45 7.29
CA ALA A 54 -4.98 5.55 7.18
C ALA A 54 -5.56 4.30 6.48
N TYR A 55 -4.94 3.84 5.39
CA TYR A 55 -5.34 2.62 4.70
C TYR A 55 -5.24 1.39 5.62
N TRP A 56 -4.15 1.24 6.36
CA TRP A 56 -3.99 0.13 7.30
C TRP A 56 -5.04 0.14 8.41
N LEU A 57 -5.39 1.32 8.94
CA LEU A 57 -6.40 1.45 9.98
C LEU A 57 -7.82 1.18 9.47
N LEU A 58 -8.16 1.70 8.28
CA LEU A 58 -9.52 1.64 7.74
C LEU A 58 -9.81 0.33 7.00
N PHE A 59 -8.84 -0.21 6.28
CA PHE A 59 -9.03 -1.35 5.39
C PHE A 59 -8.11 -2.52 5.71
N GLY A 60 -6.81 -2.28 5.88
CA GLY A 60 -5.83 -3.36 6.03
C GLY A 60 -6.03 -4.24 7.26
N LEU A 61 -6.14 -3.63 8.45
CA LEU A 61 -6.37 -4.33 9.73
C LEU A 61 -7.77 -4.97 9.79
N PRO A 62 -8.87 -4.27 9.47
CA PRO A 62 -10.19 -4.90 9.43
C PRO A 62 -10.24 -6.07 8.45
N LEU A 63 -9.66 -5.94 7.25
CA LEU A 63 -9.60 -7.03 6.29
C LEU A 63 -8.83 -8.22 6.85
N HIS A 64 -7.65 -7.99 7.44
CA HIS A 64 -6.87 -9.06 8.06
C HIS A 64 -7.68 -9.82 9.12
N LEU A 65 -8.35 -9.10 10.03
CA LEU A 65 -9.16 -9.71 11.09
C LEU A 65 -10.36 -10.48 10.53
N ILE A 66 -11.04 -9.94 9.52
CA ILE A 66 -12.16 -10.61 8.86
C ILE A 66 -11.67 -11.89 8.18
N LEU A 67 -10.57 -11.83 7.44
CA LEU A 67 -10.02 -13.00 6.75
C LEU A 67 -9.57 -14.06 7.73
N CYS A 68 -8.91 -13.70 8.83
CA CYS A 68 -8.51 -14.65 9.87
C CYS A 68 -9.70 -15.30 10.60
N LYS A 69 -10.86 -14.61 10.69
CA LYS A 69 -12.03 -15.10 11.43
C LYS A 69 -13.04 -15.85 10.55
N TYR A 70 -13.21 -15.44 9.30
CA TYR A 70 -14.34 -15.86 8.47
C TYR A 70 -13.94 -16.45 7.11
N ALA A 71 -12.68 -16.33 6.67
CA ALA A 71 -12.28 -16.72 5.32
C ALA A 71 -10.90 -17.38 5.28
N LYS A 72 -10.42 -17.65 4.05
CA LYS A 72 -9.07 -18.16 3.82
C LYS A 72 -8.10 -16.98 3.71
N THR A 73 -6.93 -17.11 4.32
CA THR A 73 -5.88 -16.09 4.31
C THR A 73 -4.93 -16.23 3.09
N ASP A 74 -5.52 -16.48 1.92
CA ASP A 74 -4.80 -16.59 0.66
C ASP A 74 -4.48 -15.21 0.06
N TYR A 75 -3.57 -15.19 -0.92
CA TYR A 75 -3.16 -13.95 -1.58
C TYR A 75 -4.32 -13.25 -2.31
N ILE A 76 -5.26 -14.03 -2.85
CA ILE A 76 -6.39 -13.52 -3.64
C ILE A 76 -7.29 -12.67 -2.76
N ASN A 77 -7.67 -13.16 -1.57
CA ASN A 77 -8.56 -12.43 -0.69
C ASN A 77 -7.96 -11.12 -0.15
N TYR A 78 -6.63 -11.06 0.04
CA TYR A 78 -5.93 -9.82 0.40
C TYR A 78 -5.88 -8.80 -0.74
N MET A 79 -5.90 -9.27 -1.99
CA MET A 79 -5.83 -8.40 -3.17
C MET A 79 -7.19 -7.88 -3.64
N LEU A 80 -8.31 -8.47 -3.19
CA LEU A 80 -9.65 -8.03 -3.62
C LEU A 80 -9.89 -6.53 -3.38
N VAL A 81 -9.62 -6.05 -2.17
CA VAL A 81 -9.83 -4.64 -1.81
C VAL A 81 -9.00 -3.68 -2.68
N PRO A 82 -7.67 -3.83 -2.78
CA PRO A 82 -6.88 -2.91 -3.60
C PRO A 82 -7.14 -3.09 -5.11
N ILE A 83 -7.48 -4.29 -5.61
CA ILE A 83 -7.88 -4.49 -7.02
C ILE A 83 -9.19 -3.77 -7.33
N VAL A 84 -10.20 -3.87 -6.45
CA VAL A 84 -11.48 -3.14 -6.63
C VAL A 84 -11.23 -1.63 -6.68
N PHE A 85 -10.33 -1.13 -5.83
CA PHE A 85 -9.93 0.28 -5.86
C PHE A 85 -9.21 0.65 -7.17
N CYS A 86 -8.32 -0.19 -7.68
CA CYS A 86 -7.69 0.02 -8.98
C CYS A 86 -8.72 0.06 -10.12
N ILE A 87 -9.67 -0.88 -10.13
CA ILE A 87 -10.74 -0.93 -11.14
C ILE A 87 -11.58 0.34 -11.06
N TYR A 88 -12.00 0.74 -9.86
CA TYR A 88 -12.74 1.99 -9.66
C TYR A 88 -11.94 3.21 -10.17
N SER A 89 -10.64 3.26 -9.88
CA SER A 89 -9.76 4.35 -10.33
C SER A 89 -9.67 4.42 -11.85
N ILE A 90 -9.61 3.28 -12.56
CA ILE A 90 -9.59 3.25 -14.03
C ILE A 90 -10.83 3.94 -14.63
N PHE A 91 -12.01 3.75 -14.03
CA PHE A 91 -13.26 4.29 -14.57
C PHE A 91 -13.54 5.73 -14.16
N TYR A 92 -13.09 6.16 -12.97
CA TYR A 92 -13.49 7.45 -12.39
C TYR A 92 -12.34 8.43 -12.17
N GLN A 93 -11.12 7.96 -11.88
CA GLN A 93 -9.97 8.80 -11.54
C GLN A 93 -8.64 8.08 -11.87
N LEU A 94 -8.20 8.16 -13.14
CA LEU A 94 -7.04 7.41 -13.62
C LEU A 94 -5.76 7.74 -12.82
N GLU A 95 -5.58 8.98 -12.40
CA GLU A 95 -4.43 9.41 -11.60
C GLU A 95 -4.35 8.70 -10.24
N ALA A 96 -5.49 8.29 -9.67
CA ALA A 96 -5.54 7.58 -8.39
C ALA A 96 -5.10 6.10 -8.51
N ILE A 97 -4.91 5.58 -9.74
CA ILE A 97 -4.50 4.19 -9.95
C ILE A 97 -3.16 3.87 -9.28
N ALA A 98 -2.25 4.85 -9.22
CA ALA A 98 -0.95 4.70 -8.57
C ALA A 98 -1.11 4.38 -7.08
N LEU A 99 -2.05 5.03 -6.40
CA LEU A 99 -2.38 4.76 -4.99
C LEU A 99 -2.91 3.33 -4.81
N GLY A 100 -3.73 2.86 -5.75
CA GLY A 100 -4.19 1.47 -5.78
C GLY A 100 -3.04 0.48 -5.92
N LEU A 101 -2.10 0.74 -6.83
CA LEU A 101 -0.92 -0.10 -7.03
C LEU A 101 -0.02 -0.14 -5.79
N TYR A 102 0.19 1.00 -5.12
CA TYR A 102 0.91 1.04 -3.84
C TYR A 102 0.19 0.20 -2.77
N ALA A 103 -1.14 0.27 -2.68
CA ALA A 103 -1.93 -0.52 -1.76
C ALA A 103 -1.86 -2.02 -2.07
N VAL A 104 -1.90 -2.43 -3.35
CA VAL A 104 -1.67 -3.83 -3.77
C VAL A 104 -0.32 -4.31 -3.25
N PHE A 105 0.75 -3.54 -3.49
CA PHE A 105 2.09 -3.94 -3.10
C PHE A 105 2.26 -4.03 -1.58
N GLN A 106 1.74 -3.05 -0.84
CA GLN A 106 1.74 -3.08 0.62
C GLN A 106 1.00 -4.31 1.17
N MET A 107 -0.16 -4.65 0.61
CA MET A 107 -0.91 -5.83 1.05
C MET A 107 -0.21 -7.15 0.72
N LEU A 108 0.44 -7.24 -0.43
CA LEU A 108 1.27 -8.39 -0.80
C LEU A 108 2.43 -8.56 0.17
N ALA A 109 3.18 -7.47 0.43
CA ALA A 109 4.28 -7.47 1.38
C ALA A 109 3.81 -7.86 2.79
N PHE A 110 2.71 -7.28 3.26
CA PHE A 110 2.13 -7.62 4.56
C PHE A 110 1.75 -9.09 4.66
N ARG A 111 0.99 -9.63 3.69
CA ARG A 111 0.57 -11.03 3.71
C ARG A 111 1.78 -11.96 3.69
N PHE A 112 2.81 -11.63 2.93
CA PHE A 112 4.05 -12.39 2.92
C PHE A 112 4.70 -12.42 4.31
N TYR A 113 4.88 -11.27 4.96
CA TYR A 113 5.56 -11.21 6.26
C TYR A 113 4.72 -11.72 7.43
N VAL A 114 3.39 -11.56 7.39
CA VAL A 114 2.51 -11.97 8.50
C VAL A 114 2.39 -13.49 8.61
N PHE A 115 2.45 -14.21 7.48
CA PHE A 115 2.38 -15.68 7.44
C PHE A 115 3.72 -16.39 7.19
N LYS A 116 4.80 -15.63 6.97
CA LYS A 116 6.18 -16.17 6.90
C LYS A 116 6.81 -16.36 8.29
N THR A 117 6.18 -15.81 9.33
CA THR A 117 6.60 -15.97 10.73
C THR A 117 5.99 -17.24 11.28
#